data_AF-A0A934S860-F1
#
_entry.id   AF-A0A934S860-F1
#
_cell.length_a   1.000
_cell.length_b   1.000
_cell.length_c   1.000
_cell.angle_alpha   90.00
_cell.angle_beta   90.00
_cell.angle_gamma   90.00
#
_symmetry.space_group_name_H-M   'P 1'
#
loop_
_entity.id
_entity.type
_entity.pdbx_description
1 polymer ?
#
loop_
_entity_poly.entity_id
_entity_poly.type
_entity_poly.pdbx_seq_one_letter_code
_entity_poly.pdbx_strand_id
1 'polypeptide(L)'
;MRIPLGCFLAAILIGFLGSRFFKDTSPVDDSVSPERRERKANRDRRTLQQQMEDSVAQARLAGKFDPFSGEWADWTEEELKSALEEGLKDPAVVLDGKEQRLVRMLFRAWCDKNLENAIAWWETTPSEFMQVRLSGVIGAAWPEDRGMEGLEFACAHSEQFFGYGSVASGQIMQKGLQQAVAGGVNEVASALKMLRESGLDSRYTMPVKFPDGFDFVALADTDEGRRVIESESCFFGGEWMKQDREAAFQSLVLDRSSFMKVFQLFNDRPLQNYGDTTTEEVERAGWVAQKLSKNSILSTPGVASNGALSMKGRPSMLAAYTEGFEDTVVRTIVAEDILRNSSSSGEMVISYLNQLKDPEWRISLLENTDSIVLTMSEKQLRENLSNWGASTEKIETIIKRYALTLRP
;
A
#
# COMPACT_ATOMS: atom_id res chain seq x y z
N MET A 1 32.07 -33.82 -6.77
CA MET A 1 32.77 -32.59 -7.22
C MET A 1 31.88 -31.41 -6.82
N ARG A 2 32.27 -30.63 -5.81
CA ARG A 2 31.44 -29.54 -5.24
C ARG A 2 31.68 -28.27 -6.06
N ILE A 3 30.65 -27.82 -6.79
CA ILE A 3 30.67 -26.54 -7.50
C ILE A 3 30.19 -25.47 -6.51
N PRO A 4 30.91 -24.36 -6.30
CA PRO A 4 30.45 -23.27 -5.44
C PRO A 4 29.18 -22.62 -6.01
N LEU A 5 28.17 -22.35 -5.17
CA LEU A 5 26.82 -21.96 -5.60
C LEU A 5 26.76 -20.59 -6.30
N GLY A 6 27.79 -19.75 -6.18
CA GLY A 6 27.94 -18.57 -7.06
C GLY A 6 27.98 -18.96 -8.55
N CYS A 7 28.53 -20.14 -8.87
CA CYS A 7 28.46 -20.74 -10.20
C CYS A 7 27.15 -21.50 -10.45
N PHE A 8 26.39 -21.87 -9.42
CA PHE A 8 25.12 -22.62 -9.54
C PHE A 8 23.91 -21.68 -9.69
N LEU A 9 23.84 -20.55 -8.99
CA LEU A 9 22.88 -19.47 -9.27
C LEU A 9 23.16 -18.86 -10.65
N ALA A 10 24.43 -18.69 -11.03
CA ALA A 10 24.80 -18.34 -12.39
C ALA A 10 24.47 -19.47 -13.40
N ALA A 11 24.58 -20.76 -13.05
CA ALA A 11 24.22 -21.88 -13.93
C ALA A 11 22.71 -22.17 -14.00
N ILE A 12 21.91 -21.82 -13.00
CA ILE A 12 20.44 -21.81 -13.06
C ILE A 12 20.02 -20.66 -13.98
N LEU A 13 20.65 -19.49 -13.86
CA LEU A 13 20.44 -18.34 -14.75
C LEU A 13 20.94 -18.57 -16.19
N ILE A 14 22.02 -19.33 -16.40
CA ILE A 14 22.64 -19.57 -17.73
C ILE A 14 22.13 -20.88 -18.39
N GLY A 15 21.95 -21.96 -17.62
CA GLY A 15 21.60 -23.29 -18.11
C GLY A 15 20.11 -23.47 -18.45
N PHE A 16 19.23 -22.77 -17.73
CA PHE A 16 17.78 -22.86 -17.98
C PHE A 16 17.36 -22.00 -19.20
N LEU A 17 17.98 -20.84 -19.40
CA LEU A 17 17.73 -19.99 -20.58
C LEU A 17 18.47 -20.49 -21.83
N GLY A 18 19.60 -21.20 -21.68
CA GLY A 18 20.27 -21.88 -22.79
C GLY A 18 19.47 -23.06 -23.36
N SER A 19 18.82 -23.87 -22.51
CA SER A 19 18.16 -25.11 -22.96
C SER A 19 16.78 -24.92 -23.60
N ARG A 20 16.07 -23.81 -23.32
CA ARG A 20 14.81 -23.47 -24.01
C ARG A 20 14.98 -22.67 -25.30
N PHE A 21 16.08 -21.92 -25.46
CA PHE A 21 16.31 -21.09 -26.66
C PHE A 21 17.30 -21.69 -27.68
N PHE A 22 18.16 -22.64 -27.28
CA PHE A 22 19.04 -23.37 -28.19
C PHE A 22 18.53 -24.80 -28.44
N LYS A 23 17.31 -24.90 -28.95
CA LYS A 23 16.84 -26.13 -29.63
C LYS A 23 17.11 -26.03 -31.13
N ASP A 24 18.29 -25.53 -31.47
CA ASP A 24 18.84 -25.59 -32.81
C ASP A 24 20.33 -25.89 -32.67
N THR A 25 20.63 -27.17 -32.43
CA THR A 25 22.00 -27.68 -32.43
C THR A 25 22.49 -27.74 -33.87
N SER A 26 22.75 -26.58 -34.46
CA SER A 26 23.68 -26.51 -35.58
C SER A 26 25.10 -26.74 -35.03
N PRO A 27 25.94 -27.52 -35.75
CA PRO A 27 27.27 -27.87 -35.27
C PRO A 27 28.11 -26.61 -35.00
N VAL A 28 28.84 -26.64 -33.89
CA VAL A 28 29.74 -25.55 -33.47
C VAL A 28 30.80 -25.35 -34.54
N ASP A 29 30.73 -24.23 -35.25
CA ASP A 29 31.77 -23.79 -36.17
C ASP A 29 32.95 -23.24 -35.33
N ASP A 30 34.05 -23.98 -35.33
CA ASP A 30 35.28 -23.66 -34.60
C ASP A 30 36.08 -22.50 -35.23
N SER A 31 35.56 -21.87 -36.28
CA SER A 31 36.19 -20.71 -36.92
C SER A 31 35.95 -19.35 -36.22
N VAL A 32 35.15 -19.30 -35.15
CA VAL A 32 34.80 -18.04 -34.48
C VAL A 32 35.80 -17.66 -33.39
N SER A 33 36.48 -16.52 -33.55
CA SER A 33 37.52 -16.06 -32.63
C SER A 33 37.01 -15.88 -31.18
N PRO A 34 37.87 -16.08 -30.16
CA PRO A 34 37.52 -15.94 -28.75
C PRO A 34 36.84 -14.62 -28.40
N GLU A 35 37.30 -13.51 -29.01
CA GLU A 35 36.74 -12.17 -28.80
C GLU A 35 35.29 -12.05 -29.30
N ARG A 36 34.92 -12.76 -30.38
CA ARG A 36 33.53 -12.78 -30.87
C ARG A 36 32.62 -13.61 -29.96
N ARG A 37 33.14 -14.71 -29.38
CA ARG A 37 32.43 -15.51 -28.37
C ARG A 37 32.18 -14.69 -27.11
N GLU A 38 33.18 -13.92 -26.66
CA GLU A 38 33.10 -13.07 -25.48
C GLU A 38 32.18 -11.85 -25.69
N ARG A 39 32.20 -11.22 -26.87
CA ARG A 39 31.28 -10.14 -27.22
C ARG A 39 29.83 -10.61 -27.34
N LYS A 40 29.60 -11.81 -27.88
CA LYS A 40 28.26 -12.42 -27.94
C LYS A 40 27.76 -12.75 -26.54
N ALA A 41 28.60 -13.39 -25.71
CA ALA A 41 28.27 -13.68 -24.31
C ALA A 41 27.96 -12.41 -23.49
N ASN A 42 28.72 -11.33 -23.67
CA ASN A 42 28.47 -10.05 -23.01
C ASN A 42 27.20 -9.35 -23.52
N ARG A 43 26.88 -9.47 -24.82
CA ARG A 43 25.63 -8.94 -25.40
C ARG A 43 24.42 -9.70 -24.88
N ASP A 44 24.50 -11.02 -24.85
CA ASP A 44 23.42 -11.89 -24.37
C ASP A 44 23.20 -11.66 -22.86
N ARG A 45 24.27 -11.51 -22.08
CA ARG A 45 24.20 -11.17 -20.63
C ARG A 45 23.55 -9.81 -20.36
N ARG A 46 23.86 -8.78 -21.17
CA ARG A 46 23.19 -7.47 -21.08
C ARG A 46 21.71 -7.56 -21.44
N THR A 47 21.35 -8.36 -22.43
CA THR A 47 19.95 -8.54 -22.86
C THR A 47 19.13 -9.30 -21.82
N LEU A 48 19.74 -10.29 -21.15
CA LEU A 48 19.14 -11.06 -20.05
C LEU A 48 18.87 -10.18 -18.81
N GLN A 49 19.84 -9.35 -18.43
CA GLN A 49 19.72 -8.42 -17.32
C GLN A 49 18.61 -7.39 -17.59
N GLN A 50 18.53 -6.88 -18.83
CA GLN A 50 17.45 -6.00 -19.27
C GLN A 50 16.08 -6.70 -19.15
N GLN A 51 15.96 -7.95 -19.59
CA GLN A 51 14.71 -8.72 -19.50
C GLN A 51 14.30 -9.07 -18.06
N MET A 52 15.25 -9.32 -17.16
CA MET A 52 14.98 -9.44 -15.73
C MET A 52 14.48 -8.11 -15.15
N GLU A 53 15.13 -7.01 -15.50
CA GLU A 53 14.72 -5.67 -15.06
C GLU A 53 13.32 -5.32 -15.59
N ASP A 54 13.02 -5.66 -16.84
CA ASP A 54 11.72 -5.46 -17.48
C ASP A 54 10.64 -6.37 -16.87
N SER A 55 10.95 -7.63 -16.58
CA SER A 55 10.03 -8.57 -15.92
C SER A 55 9.77 -8.18 -14.46
N VAL A 56 10.79 -7.68 -13.76
CA VAL A 56 10.66 -7.12 -12.41
C VAL A 56 9.87 -5.81 -12.43
N ALA A 57 10.04 -4.97 -13.45
CA ALA A 57 9.27 -3.74 -13.64
C ALA A 57 7.80 -4.02 -13.98
N GLN A 58 7.52 -4.98 -14.86
CA GLN A 58 6.16 -5.45 -15.14
C GLN A 58 5.53 -6.15 -13.92
N ALA A 59 6.30 -6.95 -13.17
CA ALA A 59 5.84 -7.57 -11.93
C ALA A 59 5.57 -6.56 -10.80
N ARG A 60 6.30 -5.42 -10.78
CA ARG A 60 6.02 -4.29 -9.88
C ARG A 60 4.68 -3.63 -10.20
N LEU A 61 4.32 -3.52 -11.47
CA LEU A 61 3.02 -3.01 -11.89
C LEU A 61 1.87 -3.97 -11.54
N ALA A 62 2.13 -5.27 -11.47
CA ALA A 62 1.13 -6.30 -11.17
C ALA A 62 0.98 -6.65 -9.67
N GLY A 63 1.81 -6.09 -8.79
CA GLY A 63 1.65 -6.14 -7.32
C GLY A 63 1.79 -7.51 -6.61
N LYS A 64 1.79 -8.64 -7.33
CA LYS A 64 1.80 -10.00 -6.71
C LYS A 64 2.50 -11.10 -7.53
N PHE A 65 3.40 -10.76 -8.46
CA PHE A 65 4.04 -11.81 -9.27
C PHE A 65 5.40 -12.26 -8.70
N ASP A 66 5.47 -13.54 -8.35
CA ASP A 66 6.70 -14.29 -8.18
C ASP A 66 7.02 -15.05 -9.49
N PRO A 67 8.00 -14.57 -10.29
CA PRO A 67 8.38 -15.20 -11.55
C PRO A 67 8.90 -16.63 -11.42
N PHE A 68 9.28 -17.08 -10.23
CA PHE A 68 9.89 -18.39 -10.01
C PHE A 68 8.97 -19.36 -9.26
N SER A 69 7.74 -18.94 -8.92
CA SER A 69 6.78 -19.75 -8.16
C SER A 69 6.56 -21.15 -8.74
N GLY A 70 6.48 -21.27 -10.07
CA GLY A 70 6.35 -22.55 -10.76
C GLY A 70 7.60 -23.45 -10.65
N GLU A 71 8.78 -22.87 -10.50
CA GLU A 71 10.05 -23.61 -10.40
C GLU A 71 10.32 -24.06 -8.96
N TRP A 72 10.06 -23.19 -7.98
CA TRP A 72 10.23 -23.52 -6.57
C TRP A 72 9.24 -24.56 -6.08
N ALA A 73 8.10 -24.69 -6.75
CA ALA A 73 7.14 -25.75 -6.48
C ALA A 73 7.78 -27.15 -6.63
N ASP A 74 8.75 -27.32 -7.52
CA ASP A 74 9.43 -28.60 -7.76
C ASP A 74 10.61 -28.86 -6.81
N TRP A 75 11.09 -27.83 -6.11
CA TRP A 75 12.26 -27.96 -5.22
C TRP A 75 11.90 -28.66 -3.91
N THR A 76 12.84 -29.40 -3.32
CA THR A 76 12.67 -29.97 -1.97
C THR A 76 12.87 -28.91 -0.88
N GLU A 77 12.46 -29.23 0.36
CA GLU A 77 12.72 -28.36 1.52
C GLU A 77 14.23 -28.13 1.72
N GLU A 78 15.04 -29.17 1.55
CA GLU A 78 16.50 -29.10 1.68
C GLU A 78 17.12 -28.22 0.60
N GLU A 79 16.61 -28.27 -0.64
CA GLU A 79 17.09 -27.41 -1.74
C GLU A 79 16.78 -25.94 -1.46
N LEU A 80 15.56 -25.64 -1.01
CA LEU A 80 15.16 -24.27 -0.65
C LEU A 80 15.96 -23.74 0.55
N LYS A 81 16.08 -24.55 1.61
CA LYS A 81 16.90 -24.22 2.79
C LYS A 81 18.35 -23.97 2.41
N SER A 82 18.95 -24.86 1.62
CA SER A 82 20.36 -24.75 1.22
C SER A 82 20.60 -23.50 0.36
N ALA A 83 19.69 -23.20 -0.57
CA ALA A 83 19.77 -22.00 -1.38
C ALA A 83 19.62 -20.73 -0.54
N LEU A 84 18.74 -20.74 0.45
CA LEU A 84 18.55 -19.64 1.40
C LEU A 84 19.81 -19.40 2.23
N GLU A 85 20.35 -20.43 2.89
CA GLU A 85 21.55 -20.34 3.72
C GLU A 85 22.79 -19.88 2.95
N GLU A 86 22.91 -20.31 1.69
CA GLU A 86 24.00 -19.86 0.83
C GLU A 86 23.79 -18.42 0.34
N GLY A 87 22.56 -18.04 -0.01
CA GLY A 87 22.23 -16.66 -0.38
C GLY A 87 22.55 -15.67 0.75
N LEU A 88 22.32 -16.06 2.00
CA LEU A 88 22.64 -15.26 3.19
C LEU A 88 24.15 -15.09 3.45
N LYS A 89 25.03 -15.78 2.71
CA LYS A 89 26.48 -15.54 2.78
C LYS A 89 26.94 -14.38 1.91
N ASP A 90 26.12 -13.96 0.94
CA ASP A 90 26.44 -12.84 0.06
C ASP A 90 26.04 -11.51 0.72
N PRO A 91 27.00 -10.60 0.99
CA PRO A 91 26.70 -9.29 1.56
C PRO A 91 25.71 -8.48 0.73
N ALA A 92 25.67 -8.64 -0.60
CA ALA A 92 24.72 -7.92 -1.46
C ALA A 92 23.27 -8.37 -1.26
N VAL A 93 23.08 -9.60 -0.79
CA VAL A 93 21.78 -10.21 -0.49
C VAL A 93 21.31 -9.84 0.93
N VAL A 94 22.26 -9.73 1.87
CA VAL A 94 22.01 -9.39 3.28
C VAL A 94 21.79 -7.89 3.48
N LEU A 95 22.56 -7.06 2.77
CA LEU A 95 22.43 -5.60 2.75
C LEU A 95 21.27 -5.19 1.83
N ASP A 96 20.82 -3.93 1.96
CA ASP A 96 19.57 -3.39 1.38
C ASP A 96 19.59 -3.29 -0.17
N GLY A 97 19.71 -4.43 -0.85
CA GLY A 97 19.81 -4.62 -2.30
C GLY A 97 18.57 -5.22 -2.93
N LYS A 98 18.50 -5.20 -4.26
CA LYS A 98 17.39 -5.79 -5.04
C LYS A 98 17.29 -7.31 -4.82
N GLU A 99 18.41 -7.92 -4.46
CA GLU A 99 18.63 -9.34 -4.24
C GLU A 99 17.99 -9.84 -2.93
N GLN A 100 17.74 -8.96 -1.95
CA GLN A 100 16.99 -9.27 -0.74
C GLN A 100 15.59 -9.82 -1.07
N ARG A 101 15.00 -9.35 -2.17
CA ARG A 101 13.71 -9.84 -2.64
C ARG A 101 13.74 -11.34 -2.88
N LEU A 102 14.81 -11.86 -3.48
CA LEU A 102 14.97 -13.28 -3.81
C LEU A 102 15.03 -14.15 -2.54
N VAL A 103 15.69 -13.69 -1.48
CA VAL A 103 15.72 -14.39 -0.19
C VAL A 103 14.33 -14.51 0.43
N ARG A 104 13.57 -13.41 0.47
CA ARG A 104 12.19 -13.43 1.00
C ARG A 104 11.29 -14.38 0.23
N MET A 105 11.55 -14.48 -1.07
CA MET A 105 10.88 -15.31 -2.04
C MET A 105 11.19 -16.81 -1.86
N LEU A 106 12.47 -17.16 -1.74
CA LEU A 106 12.91 -18.52 -1.41
C LEU A 106 12.37 -18.97 -0.05
N PHE A 107 12.47 -18.10 0.94
CA PHE A 107 11.92 -18.38 2.26
C PHE A 107 10.40 -18.51 2.21
N ARG A 108 9.71 -17.72 1.37
CA ARG A 108 8.27 -17.85 1.16
C ARG A 108 7.91 -19.22 0.59
N ALA A 109 8.60 -19.66 -0.45
CA ALA A 109 8.38 -20.99 -1.04
C ALA A 109 8.60 -22.12 -0.03
N TRP A 110 9.59 -21.95 0.86
CA TRP A 110 9.81 -22.92 1.92
C TRP A 110 8.67 -22.91 2.94
N CYS A 111 8.23 -21.74 3.40
CA CYS A 111 7.08 -21.63 4.29
C CYS A 111 5.80 -22.23 3.67
N ASP A 112 5.57 -22.03 2.37
CA ASP A 112 4.40 -22.59 1.67
C ASP A 112 4.45 -24.13 1.58
N LYS A 113 5.64 -24.74 1.62
CA LYS A 113 5.81 -26.20 1.66
C LYS A 113 5.72 -26.77 3.08
N ASN A 114 6.39 -26.12 4.03
CA ASN A 114 6.48 -26.59 5.41
C ASN A 114 6.77 -25.41 6.34
N LEU A 115 5.70 -24.82 6.85
CA LEU A 115 5.76 -23.63 7.69
C LEU A 115 6.51 -23.90 9.00
N GLU A 116 6.24 -25.04 9.64
CA GLU A 116 6.80 -25.43 10.92
C GLU A 116 8.33 -25.57 10.85
N ASN A 117 8.84 -26.25 9.82
CA ASN A 117 10.28 -26.38 9.63
C ASN A 117 10.95 -25.04 9.31
N ALA A 118 10.30 -24.19 8.52
CA ALA A 118 10.80 -22.85 8.19
C ALA A 118 10.84 -21.94 9.43
N ILE A 119 9.82 -22.00 10.29
CA ILE A 119 9.77 -21.29 11.58
C ILE A 119 10.89 -21.78 12.50
N ALA A 120 11.04 -23.09 12.67
CA ALA A 120 12.08 -23.66 13.52
C ALA A 120 13.48 -23.22 13.08
N TRP A 121 13.73 -23.17 11.77
CA TRP A 121 14.98 -22.62 11.23
C TRP A 121 15.12 -21.11 11.51
N TRP A 122 14.07 -20.34 11.30
CA TRP A 122 14.04 -18.90 11.53
C TRP A 122 14.35 -18.55 12.99
N GLU A 123 13.80 -19.29 13.95
CA GLU A 123 14.08 -19.13 15.39
C GLU A 123 15.56 -19.39 15.74
N THR A 124 16.22 -20.28 15.00
CA THR A 124 17.66 -20.54 15.18
C THR A 124 18.58 -19.56 14.46
N THR A 125 18.03 -18.64 13.65
CA THR A 125 18.83 -17.69 12.87
C THR A 125 19.51 -16.67 13.81
N PRO A 126 20.86 -16.61 13.87
CA PRO A 126 21.55 -15.76 14.86
C PRO A 126 21.37 -14.25 14.64
N SER A 127 20.96 -13.84 13.43
CA SER A 127 20.78 -12.44 13.07
C SER A 127 19.34 -12.01 13.34
N GLU A 128 19.14 -11.26 14.43
CA GLU A 128 17.85 -10.62 14.76
C GLU A 128 17.32 -9.76 13.62
N PHE A 129 18.23 -9.04 12.93
CA PHE A 129 17.91 -8.27 11.74
C PHE A 129 17.30 -9.14 10.62
N MET A 130 17.86 -10.33 10.38
CA MET A 130 17.29 -11.27 9.41
C MET A 130 15.97 -11.83 9.89
N GLN A 131 15.82 -12.10 11.19
CA GLN A 131 14.56 -12.54 11.75
C GLN A 131 13.45 -11.51 11.51
N VAL A 132 13.71 -10.23 11.81
CA VAL A 132 12.81 -9.11 11.52
C VAL A 132 12.48 -9.01 10.02
N ARG A 133 13.46 -9.21 9.14
CA ARG A 133 13.22 -9.13 7.68
C ARG A 133 12.36 -10.26 7.15
N LEU A 134 12.43 -11.43 7.76
CA LEU A 134 11.71 -12.64 7.34
C LEU A 134 10.38 -12.84 8.05
N SER A 135 10.13 -12.18 9.19
CA SER A 135 8.86 -12.30 9.94
C SER A 135 7.64 -11.94 9.10
N GLY A 136 7.75 -10.94 8.21
CA GLY A 136 6.69 -10.59 7.27
C GLY A 136 6.37 -11.68 6.24
N VAL A 137 7.32 -12.55 5.93
CA VAL A 137 7.10 -13.72 5.06
C VAL A 137 6.35 -14.82 5.81
N ILE A 138 6.72 -15.08 7.07
CA ILE A 138 6.01 -16.00 7.96
C ILE A 138 4.55 -15.57 8.09
N GLY A 139 4.31 -14.30 8.42
CA GLY A 139 2.95 -13.79 8.57
C GLY A 139 2.13 -13.89 7.29
N ALA A 140 2.80 -13.70 6.15
CA ALA A 140 2.17 -13.90 4.86
C ALA A 140 1.84 -15.36 4.56
N ALA A 141 2.70 -16.31 4.94
CA ALA A 141 2.54 -17.74 4.67
C ALA A 141 1.62 -18.45 5.66
N TRP A 142 1.32 -17.81 6.80
CA TRP A 142 0.48 -18.40 7.84
C TRP A 142 -0.88 -18.89 7.33
N PRO A 143 -1.35 -20.10 7.70
CA PRO A 143 -2.66 -20.59 7.26
C PRO A 143 -3.82 -19.73 7.77
N GLU A 144 -4.83 -19.49 6.93
CA GLU A 144 -5.98 -18.64 7.29
C GLU A 144 -6.86 -19.29 8.38
N ASP A 145 -6.96 -20.61 8.39
CA ASP A 145 -7.71 -21.40 9.39
C ASP A 145 -6.99 -21.49 10.75
N ARG A 146 -5.72 -21.09 10.81
CA ARG A 146 -4.88 -21.00 12.01
C ARG A 146 -4.56 -19.54 12.37
N GLY A 147 -5.43 -18.60 12.03
CA GLY A 147 -5.24 -17.17 12.23
C GLY A 147 -4.94 -16.77 13.69
N MET A 148 -5.70 -17.30 14.66
CA MET A 148 -5.52 -16.99 16.08
C MET A 148 -4.21 -17.56 16.63
N GLU A 149 -3.83 -18.78 16.24
CA GLU A 149 -2.53 -19.35 16.56
C GLU A 149 -1.40 -18.47 16.01
N GLY A 150 -1.57 -17.94 14.79
CA GLY A 150 -0.62 -17.00 14.20
C GLY A 150 -0.53 -15.69 14.95
N LEU A 151 -1.66 -15.16 15.42
CA LEU A 151 -1.68 -13.96 16.24
C LEU A 151 -0.90 -14.17 17.54
N GLU A 152 -1.15 -15.29 18.23
CA GLU A 152 -0.42 -15.68 19.44
C GLU A 152 1.08 -15.81 19.17
N PHE A 153 1.47 -16.46 18.06
CA PHE A 153 2.86 -16.55 17.63
C PHE A 153 3.50 -15.18 17.39
N ALA A 154 2.80 -14.27 16.72
CA ALA A 154 3.28 -12.92 16.47
C ALA A 154 3.43 -12.11 17.75
N CYS A 155 2.49 -12.25 18.69
CA CYS A 155 2.54 -11.62 20.00
C CYS A 155 3.71 -12.14 20.84
N ALA A 156 4.01 -13.45 20.77
CA ALA A 156 5.16 -14.05 21.45
C ALA A 156 6.52 -13.57 20.88
N HIS A 157 6.54 -13.16 19.61
CA HIS A 157 7.72 -12.67 18.89
C HIS A 157 7.58 -11.20 18.49
N SER A 158 7.01 -10.38 19.38
CA SER A 158 6.57 -9.03 19.03
C SER A 158 7.71 -8.12 18.55
N GLU A 159 8.94 -8.29 19.04
CA GLU A 159 10.10 -7.52 18.56
C GLU A 159 10.39 -7.77 17.06
N GLN A 160 10.36 -9.03 16.64
CA GLN A 160 10.61 -9.42 15.25
C GLN A 160 9.46 -9.01 14.32
N PHE A 161 8.23 -9.01 14.83
CA PHE A 161 7.03 -8.63 14.08
C PHE A 161 6.76 -7.11 14.09
N PHE A 162 7.22 -6.39 15.11
CA PHE A 162 7.14 -4.93 15.20
C PHE A 162 8.17 -4.27 14.28
N GLY A 163 9.43 -4.71 14.31
CA GLY A 163 10.45 -4.49 13.27
C GLY A 163 10.45 -3.13 12.54
N TYR A 164 10.71 -3.14 11.23
CA TYR A 164 10.72 -1.97 10.34
C TYR A 164 9.33 -1.32 10.15
N GLY A 165 8.78 -0.70 11.21
CA GLY A 165 7.52 0.04 11.16
C GLY A 165 6.29 -0.85 11.03
N SER A 166 6.32 -2.06 11.59
CA SER A 166 5.18 -2.96 11.83
C SER A 166 4.43 -3.47 10.61
N VAL A 167 4.92 -3.23 9.39
CA VAL A 167 4.35 -3.79 8.16
C VAL A 167 4.49 -5.32 8.13
N ALA A 168 5.48 -5.87 8.82
CA ALA A 168 5.73 -7.31 8.89
C ALA A 168 4.62 -8.09 9.62
N SER A 169 3.99 -7.51 10.63
CA SER A 169 2.88 -8.15 11.35
C SER A 169 1.53 -8.03 10.65
N GLY A 170 1.38 -7.14 9.67
CA GLY A 170 0.08 -6.79 9.09
C GLY A 170 -0.76 -7.97 8.60
N GLN A 171 -0.14 -8.97 7.95
CA GLN A 171 -0.87 -10.13 7.41
C GLN A 171 -1.24 -11.17 8.47
N ILE A 172 -0.37 -11.43 9.45
CA ILE A 172 -0.67 -12.40 10.51
C ILE A 172 -1.71 -11.83 11.49
N MET A 173 -1.61 -10.53 11.79
CA MET A 173 -2.62 -9.82 12.58
C MET A 173 -3.97 -9.81 11.87
N GLN A 174 -3.99 -9.57 10.55
CA GLN A 174 -5.22 -9.62 9.76
C GLN A 174 -5.90 -10.98 9.85
N LYS A 175 -5.15 -12.09 9.69
CA LYS A 175 -5.70 -13.44 9.76
C LYS A 175 -6.26 -13.75 11.15
N GLY A 176 -5.53 -13.39 12.21
CA GLY A 176 -5.99 -13.51 13.59
C GLY A 176 -7.27 -12.72 13.85
N LEU A 177 -7.28 -11.42 13.51
CA LEU A 177 -8.47 -10.59 13.67
C LEU A 177 -9.63 -11.06 12.80
N GLN A 178 -9.38 -11.58 11.59
CA GLN A 178 -10.42 -12.15 10.72
C GLN A 178 -11.08 -13.38 11.34
N GLN A 179 -10.30 -14.25 11.98
CA GLN A 179 -10.82 -15.40 12.72
C GLN A 179 -11.57 -14.96 13.98
N ALA A 180 -11.03 -13.99 14.73
CA ALA A 180 -11.70 -13.42 15.90
C ALA A 180 -13.06 -12.80 15.54
N VAL A 181 -13.14 -12.10 14.40
CA VAL A 181 -14.39 -11.55 13.88
C VAL A 181 -15.45 -12.63 13.64
N ALA A 182 -15.06 -13.82 13.17
CA ALA A 182 -15.98 -14.95 13.03
C ALA A 182 -16.50 -15.47 14.37
N GLY A 183 -15.76 -15.24 15.47
CA GLY A 183 -16.17 -15.53 16.84
C GLY A 183 -16.98 -14.40 17.52
N GLY A 184 -17.14 -13.25 16.88
CA GLY A 184 -17.96 -12.14 17.35
C GLY A 184 -17.21 -11.13 18.23
N VAL A 185 -17.97 -10.20 18.83
CA VAL A 185 -17.45 -9.01 19.53
C VAL A 185 -16.42 -9.34 20.62
N ASN A 186 -16.69 -10.34 21.46
CA ASN A 186 -15.81 -10.69 22.58
C ASN A 186 -14.47 -11.27 22.12
N GLU A 187 -14.46 -12.03 21.03
CA GLU A 187 -13.24 -12.59 20.46
C GLU A 187 -12.40 -11.48 19.83
N VAL A 188 -13.02 -10.53 19.11
CA VAL A 188 -12.33 -9.35 18.59
C VAL A 188 -11.72 -8.54 19.73
N ALA A 189 -12.48 -8.25 20.80
CA ALA A 189 -11.96 -7.52 21.95
C ALA A 189 -10.78 -8.26 22.62
N SER A 190 -10.86 -9.59 22.72
CA SER A 190 -9.78 -10.42 23.28
C SER A 190 -8.51 -10.38 22.40
N ALA A 191 -8.67 -10.45 21.08
CA ALA A 191 -7.55 -10.31 20.13
C ALA A 191 -6.91 -8.91 20.20
N LEU A 192 -7.71 -7.85 20.32
CA LEU A 192 -7.20 -6.48 20.49
C LEU A 192 -6.44 -6.30 21.80
N LYS A 193 -6.93 -6.90 22.89
CA LYS A 193 -6.22 -6.95 24.16
C LYS A 193 -4.86 -7.63 24.02
N MET A 194 -4.81 -8.77 23.34
CA MET A 194 -3.58 -9.52 23.10
C MET A 194 -2.54 -8.68 22.34
N LEU A 195 -2.96 -8.02 21.26
CA LEU A 195 -2.12 -7.09 20.49
C LEU A 195 -1.56 -5.96 21.37
N ARG A 196 -2.42 -5.31 22.17
CA ARG A 196 -2.02 -4.24 23.09
C ARG A 196 -1.00 -4.73 24.10
N GLU A 197 -1.23 -5.89 24.71
CA GLU A 197 -0.35 -6.44 25.75
C GLU A 197 1.01 -6.89 25.19
N SER A 198 1.07 -7.30 23.92
CA SER A 198 2.33 -7.64 23.25
C SER A 198 3.06 -6.43 22.65
N GLY A 199 2.46 -5.24 22.65
CA GLY A 199 3.00 -4.04 22.01
C GLY A 199 2.86 -4.01 20.48
N LEU A 200 2.09 -4.94 19.89
CA LEU A 200 1.78 -4.91 18.47
C LEU A 200 0.61 -3.97 18.21
N ASP A 201 0.81 -3.02 17.30
CA ASP A 201 -0.16 -1.96 17.07
C ASP A 201 -1.14 -2.33 15.95
N SER A 202 -2.43 -2.38 16.29
CA SER A 202 -3.51 -2.76 15.38
C SER A 202 -3.66 -1.86 14.14
N ARG A 203 -3.07 -0.64 14.11
CA ARG A 203 -3.11 0.23 12.91
C ARG A 203 -2.46 -0.40 11.70
N TYR A 204 -1.48 -1.27 11.93
CA TYR A 204 -0.71 -1.89 10.86
C TYR A 204 -1.38 -3.16 10.32
N THR A 205 -2.51 -3.54 10.89
CA THR A 205 -3.32 -4.65 10.37
C THR A 205 -3.78 -4.32 8.96
N MET A 206 -3.66 -5.29 8.06
CA MET A 206 -4.35 -5.20 6.77
C MET A 206 -5.88 -5.20 6.96
N PRO A 207 -6.67 -4.72 5.99
CA PRO A 207 -8.12 -4.64 6.13
C PRO A 207 -8.75 -5.98 6.53
N VAL A 208 -9.55 -5.96 7.58
CA VAL A 208 -10.32 -7.11 8.08
C VAL A 208 -11.74 -7.00 7.54
N LYS A 209 -12.32 -8.10 7.06
CA LYS A 209 -13.71 -8.13 6.62
C LYS A 209 -14.61 -8.50 7.79
N PHE A 210 -15.73 -7.79 7.91
CA PHE A 210 -16.73 -8.08 8.93
C PHE A 210 -17.96 -8.73 8.29
N PRO A 211 -18.58 -9.74 8.93
CA PRO A 211 -19.82 -10.33 8.43
C PRO A 211 -20.95 -9.30 8.48
N ASP A 212 -21.97 -9.50 7.65
CA ASP A 212 -23.16 -8.65 7.66
C ASP A 212 -23.85 -8.72 9.03
N GLY A 213 -24.18 -7.54 9.58
CA GLY A 213 -24.84 -7.43 10.88
C GLY A 213 -23.90 -7.60 12.06
N PHE A 214 -22.58 -7.46 11.86
CA PHE A 214 -21.63 -7.43 12.98
C PHE A 214 -21.93 -6.26 13.91
N ASP A 215 -21.96 -6.51 15.23
CA ASP A 215 -22.32 -5.49 16.22
C ASP A 215 -21.13 -4.59 16.58
N PHE A 216 -20.86 -3.62 15.69
CA PHE A 216 -19.80 -2.64 15.90
C PHE A 216 -20.05 -1.72 17.09
N VAL A 217 -21.31 -1.48 17.48
CA VAL A 217 -21.64 -0.65 18.65
C VAL A 217 -21.20 -1.38 19.91
N ALA A 218 -21.55 -2.66 20.06
CA ALA A 218 -21.09 -3.46 21.18
C ALA A 218 -19.55 -3.56 21.21
N LEU A 219 -18.89 -3.72 20.06
CA LEU A 219 -17.42 -3.68 19.99
C LEU A 219 -16.88 -2.33 20.48
N ALA A 220 -17.43 -1.22 19.99
CA ALA A 220 -17.04 0.14 20.35
C ALA A 220 -17.24 0.46 21.84
N ASP A 221 -18.09 -0.28 22.54
CA ASP A 221 -18.36 -0.13 23.98
C ASP A 221 -17.43 -0.95 24.87
N THR A 222 -16.77 -1.99 24.32
CA THR A 222 -15.69 -2.70 25.02
C THR A 222 -14.52 -1.76 25.36
N ASP A 223 -13.76 -2.08 26.42
CA ASP A 223 -12.57 -1.29 26.77
C ASP A 223 -11.56 -1.21 25.62
N GLU A 224 -11.33 -2.32 24.90
CA GLU A 224 -10.38 -2.36 23.79
C GLU A 224 -10.91 -1.66 22.54
N GLY A 225 -12.21 -1.81 22.22
CA GLY A 225 -12.82 -1.06 21.12
C GLY A 225 -12.81 0.45 21.37
N ARG A 226 -13.04 0.89 22.61
CA ARG A 226 -12.88 2.31 23.00
C ARG A 226 -11.45 2.80 22.74
N ARG A 227 -10.44 2.06 23.19
CA ARG A 227 -9.03 2.39 22.96
C ARG A 227 -8.69 2.47 21.47
N VAL A 228 -9.17 1.52 20.66
CA VAL A 228 -8.94 1.54 19.21
C VAL A 228 -9.60 2.75 18.55
N ILE A 229 -10.81 3.12 18.97
CA ILE A 229 -11.49 4.32 18.46
C ILE A 229 -10.77 5.60 18.89
N GLU A 230 -10.26 5.66 20.12
CA GLU A 230 -9.50 6.80 20.65
C GLU A 230 -8.09 6.91 20.05
N SER A 231 -7.54 5.79 19.58
CA SER A 231 -6.29 5.78 18.81
C SER A 231 -6.49 6.41 17.43
N GLU A 232 -5.40 6.75 16.73
CA GLU A 232 -5.46 7.29 15.36
C GLU A 232 -5.89 6.25 14.30
N SER A 233 -6.25 5.02 14.69
CA SER A 233 -6.36 3.88 13.80
C SER A 233 -7.50 2.93 14.12
N CYS A 234 -8.73 3.41 14.02
CA CYS A 234 -9.87 2.54 13.96
C CYS A 234 -9.87 1.75 12.63
N PHE A 235 -9.24 0.57 12.62
CA PHE A 235 -9.10 -0.29 11.44
C PHE A 235 -10.45 -0.83 10.91
N PHE A 236 -11.49 -0.82 11.76
CA PHE A 236 -12.84 -1.28 11.39
C PHE A 236 -13.79 -0.12 11.02
N GLY A 237 -13.35 1.13 11.11
CA GLY A 237 -14.21 2.30 10.85
C GLY A 237 -14.79 2.31 9.44
N GLY A 238 -13.99 1.93 8.43
CA GLY A 238 -14.45 1.83 7.05
C GLY A 238 -15.48 0.73 6.82
N GLU A 239 -15.34 -0.42 7.48
CA GLU A 239 -16.31 -1.53 7.40
C GLU A 239 -17.60 -1.21 8.16
N TRP A 240 -17.49 -0.55 9.33
CA TRP A 240 -18.67 -0.06 10.04
C TRP A 240 -19.46 0.94 9.19
N MET A 241 -18.76 1.87 8.51
CA MET A 241 -19.41 2.81 7.59
C MET A 241 -20.15 2.14 6.42
N LYS A 242 -19.73 0.94 5.98
CA LYS A 242 -20.43 0.17 4.93
C LYS A 242 -21.73 -0.42 5.43
N GLN A 243 -21.75 -0.93 6.66
CA GLN A 243 -22.91 -1.63 7.21
C GLN A 243 -23.91 -0.70 7.90
N ASP A 244 -23.43 0.27 8.69
CA ASP A 244 -24.25 1.26 9.39
C ASP A 244 -23.50 2.60 9.51
N ARG A 245 -23.56 3.39 8.42
CA ARG A 245 -22.92 4.71 8.35
C ARG A 245 -23.37 5.68 9.42
N GLU A 246 -24.63 5.62 9.88
CA GLU A 246 -25.12 6.58 10.88
C GLU A 246 -24.53 6.25 12.24
N ALA A 247 -24.64 4.99 12.69
CA ALA A 247 -24.06 4.58 13.97
C ALA A 247 -22.53 4.77 14.00
N ALA A 248 -21.84 4.48 12.89
CA ALA A 248 -20.43 4.74 12.74
C ALA A 248 -20.10 6.23 12.89
N PHE A 249 -20.82 7.11 12.19
CA PHE A 249 -20.59 8.55 12.28
C PHE A 249 -20.87 9.11 13.69
N GLN A 250 -21.97 8.69 14.33
CA GLN A 250 -22.29 9.09 15.70
C GLN A 250 -21.17 8.69 16.67
N SER A 251 -20.76 7.43 16.63
CA SER A 251 -19.78 6.87 17.57
C SER A 251 -18.35 7.36 17.32
N LEU A 252 -17.94 7.45 16.05
CA LEU A 252 -16.58 7.81 15.67
C LEU A 252 -16.38 9.32 15.57
N VAL A 253 -17.41 10.10 15.26
CA VAL A 253 -17.23 11.55 15.04
C VAL A 253 -17.84 12.38 16.16
N LEU A 254 -19.07 12.07 16.62
CA LEU A 254 -19.80 12.96 17.53
C LEU A 254 -19.53 12.68 19.02
N ASP A 255 -19.62 11.42 19.44
CA ASP A 255 -19.71 11.08 20.86
C ASP A 255 -18.40 11.22 21.63
N ARG A 256 -17.26 11.21 20.93
CA ARG A 256 -15.95 10.93 21.56
C ARG A 256 -14.88 11.99 21.32
N SER A 257 -15.28 13.26 21.13
CA SER A 257 -14.44 14.47 21.23
C SER A 257 -13.05 14.41 20.57
N SER A 258 -12.92 13.85 19.36
CA SER A 258 -11.62 13.83 18.68
C SER A 258 -11.73 14.24 17.22
N PHE A 259 -11.28 15.46 16.98
CA PHE A 259 -11.06 16.13 15.70
C PHE A 259 -10.29 15.31 14.64
N MET A 260 -9.55 14.28 15.06
CA MET A 260 -8.73 13.40 14.22
C MET A 260 -9.49 12.23 13.54
N LYS A 261 -10.78 12.04 13.83
CA LYS A 261 -11.48 10.77 13.52
C LYS A 261 -12.15 10.66 12.14
N VAL A 262 -12.29 11.76 11.38
CA VAL A 262 -12.88 11.70 10.03
C VAL A 262 -12.07 10.80 9.09
N PHE A 263 -10.74 10.79 9.24
CA PHE A 263 -9.86 9.90 8.48
C PHE A 263 -10.22 8.42 8.63
N GLN A 264 -10.67 8.01 9.82
CA GLN A 264 -10.94 6.61 10.14
C GLN A 264 -12.17 6.05 9.41
N LEU A 265 -13.09 6.92 8.96
CA LEU A 265 -14.28 6.54 8.18
C LEU A 265 -13.93 5.99 6.79
N PHE A 266 -12.70 6.24 6.32
CA PHE A 266 -12.21 5.86 5.00
C PHE A 266 -11.06 4.85 5.07
N ASN A 267 -10.79 4.27 6.24
CA ASN A 267 -9.69 3.33 6.46
C ASN A 267 -10.07 1.88 6.08
N ASP A 268 -10.69 1.67 4.92
CA ASP A 268 -11.02 0.34 4.38
C ASP A 268 -10.00 -0.19 3.36
N ARG A 269 -8.95 0.60 3.05
CA ARG A 269 -7.84 0.20 2.17
C ARG A 269 -6.48 0.59 2.76
N PRO A 270 -5.42 -0.21 2.51
CA PRO A 270 -4.07 0.22 2.84
C PRO A 270 -3.72 1.48 2.06
N LEU A 271 -3.00 2.42 2.69
CA LEU A 271 -2.52 3.68 2.09
C LEU A 271 -1.68 3.50 0.82
N GLN A 272 -1.31 2.28 0.43
CA GLN A 272 -0.48 1.97 -0.72
C GLN A 272 -1.26 1.52 -1.96
N ASN A 273 -2.58 1.26 -1.85
CA ASN A 273 -3.43 0.83 -2.97
C ASN A 273 -4.39 1.96 -3.39
N TYR A 274 -3.85 2.99 -4.04
CA TYR A 274 -4.63 4.02 -4.74
C TYR A 274 -5.14 3.50 -6.10
N GLY A 275 -5.88 2.39 -6.08
CA GLY A 275 -6.64 1.96 -7.25
C GLY A 275 -7.80 2.93 -7.55
N ASP A 276 -8.57 2.62 -8.59
CA ASP A 276 -9.75 3.42 -8.94
C ASP A 276 -10.68 3.58 -7.74
N THR A 277 -11.17 4.81 -7.57
CA THR A 277 -12.17 5.14 -6.56
C THR A 277 -13.51 4.56 -6.99
N THR A 278 -14.16 3.82 -6.08
CA THR A 278 -15.49 3.26 -6.33
C THR A 278 -16.58 4.32 -6.15
N THR A 279 -17.72 4.14 -6.82
CA THR A 279 -18.90 5.01 -6.64
C THR A 279 -19.31 5.10 -5.17
N GLU A 280 -19.27 3.98 -4.45
CA GLU A 280 -19.62 3.92 -3.04
C GLU A 280 -18.69 4.80 -2.16
N GLU A 281 -17.38 4.79 -2.43
CA GLU A 281 -16.42 5.65 -1.74
C GLU A 281 -16.69 7.15 -1.99
N VAL A 282 -17.05 7.51 -3.23
CA VAL A 282 -17.43 8.89 -3.60
C VAL A 282 -18.70 9.33 -2.87
N GLU A 283 -19.74 8.48 -2.87
CA GLU A 283 -21.00 8.75 -2.17
C GLU A 283 -20.79 8.89 -0.67
N ARG A 284 -19.96 8.02 -0.07
CA ARG A 284 -19.58 8.10 1.35
C ARG A 284 -18.89 9.42 1.67
N ALA A 285 -17.95 9.85 0.83
CA ALA A 285 -17.24 11.11 1.01
C ALA A 285 -18.20 12.33 1.02
N GLY A 286 -19.09 12.41 0.03
CA GLY A 286 -20.10 13.47 -0.02
C GLY A 286 -21.06 13.45 1.17
N TRP A 287 -21.49 12.25 1.60
CA TRP A 287 -22.36 12.08 2.76
C TRP A 287 -21.70 12.56 4.07
N VAL A 288 -20.42 12.22 4.29
CA VAL A 288 -19.68 12.66 5.49
C VAL A 288 -19.60 14.19 5.54
N ALA A 289 -19.28 14.84 4.43
CA ALA A 289 -19.24 16.30 4.36
C ALA A 289 -20.60 16.95 4.64
N GLN A 290 -21.70 16.37 4.15
CA GLN A 290 -23.06 16.84 4.46
C GLN A 290 -23.42 16.68 5.94
N LYS A 291 -22.86 15.68 6.62
CA LYS A 291 -23.07 15.50 8.07
C LYS A 291 -22.23 16.48 8.87
N LEU A 292 -20.98 16.70 8.48
CA LEU A 292 -20.10 17.68 9.11
C LEU A 292 -20.65 19.11 8.96
N SER A 293 -21.20 19.46 7.79
CA SER A 293 -21.76 20.80 7.54
C SER A 293 -22.95 21.15 8.45
N LYS A 294 -23.72 20.15 8.87
CA LYS A 294 -24.88 20.31 9.76
C LYS A 294 -24.52 20.39 11.24
N ASN A 295 -23.27 20.11 11.60
CA ASN A 295 -22.79 20.15 12.96
C ASN A 295 -21.84 21.34 13.16
N SER A 296 -22.31 22.39 13.83
CA SER A 296 -21.56 23.65 14.00
C SER A 296 -20.22 23.53 14.72
N ILE A 297 -20.03 22.48 15.55
CA ILE A 297 -18.77 22.21 16.24
C ILE A 297 -17.76 21.57 15.29
N LEU A 298 -18.25 20.78 14.34
CA LEU A 298 -17.44 19.98 13.42
C LEU A 298 -17.29 20.61 12.03
N SER A 299 -18.10 21.61 11.69
CA SER A 299 -17.99 22.41 10.48
C SER A 299 -16.85 23.43 10.54
N THR A 300 -15.82 23.19 11.37
CA THR A 300 -14.65 24.06 11.40
C THR A 300 -13.70 23.69 10.25
N PRO A 301 -13.03 24.68 9.63
CA PRO A 301 -12.13 24.42 8.52
C PRO A 301 -11.07 23.35 8.81
N GLY A 302 -10.56 23.30 10.04
CA GLY A 302 -9.55 22.32 10.43
C GLY A 302 -10.05 20.87 10.45
N VAL A 303 -11.28 20.60 10.93
CA VAL A 303 -11.87 19.24 10.87
C VAL A 303 -12.05 18.84 9.41
N ALA A 304 -12.60 19.77 8.62
CA ALA A 304 -12.91 19.53 7.23
C ALA A 304 -11.65 19.22 6.41
N SER A 305 -10.59 20.03 6.58
CA SER A 305 -9.27 19.81 6.01
C SER A 305 -8.64 18.47 6.39
N ASN A 306 -8.72 18.07 7.66
CA ASN A 306 -8.20 16.77 8.10
C ASN A 306 -8.94 15.60 7.43
N GLY A 307 -10.26 15.72 7.25
CA GLY A 307 -11.02 14.75 6.45
C GLY A 307 -10.48 14.66 5.02
N ALA A 308 -10.19 15.79 4.37
CA ALA A 308 -9.65 15.81 3.02
C ALA A 308 -8.27 15.12 2.91
N LEU A 309 -7.40 15.24 3.92
CA LEU A 309 -6.10 14.56 3.94
C LEU A 309 -6.22 13.04 3.86
N SER A 310 -7.30 12.44 4.37
CA SER A 310 -7.57 11.00 4.26
C SER A 310 -7.85 10.51 2.84
N MET A 311 -8.25 11.43 1.97
CA MET A 311 -8.62 11.17 0.58
C MET A 311 -7.53 11.64 -0.39
N LYS A 312 -6.32 11.93 0.11
CA LYS A 312 -5.19 12.36 -0.73
C LYS A 312 -4.94 11.36 -1.85
N GLY A 313 -4.80 11.85 -3.08
CA GLY A 313 -4.63 11.00 -4.25
C GLY A 313 -5.93 10.41 -4.82
N ARG A 314 -7.10 10.80 -4.30
CA ARG A 314 -8.42 10.34 -4.77
C ARG A 314 -9.29 11.52 -5.22
N PRO A 315 -9.07 12.06 -6.44
CA PRO A 315 -9.73 13.28 -6.93
C PRO A 315 -11.26 13.28 -6.82
N SER A 316 -11.92 12.17 -7.17
CA SER A 316 -13.38 12.07 -7.14
C SER A 316 -13.94 12.07 -5.72
N MET A 317 -13.27 11.43 -4.75
CA MET A 317 -13.68 11.51 -3.33
C MET A 317 -13.49 12.93 -2.80
N LEU A 318 -12.34 13.55 -3.08
CA LEU A 318 -12.06 14.92 -2.67
C LEU A 318 -13.12 15.89 -3.21
N ALA A 319 -13.50 15.76 -4.48
CA ALA A 319 -14.53 16.59 -5.08
C ALA A 319 -15.90 16.38 -4.43
N ALA A 320 -16.34 15.14 -4.24
CA ALA A 320 -17.61 14.86 -3.56
C ALA A 320 -17.62 15.35 -2.11
N TYR A 321 -16.51 15.18 -1.39
CA TYR A 321 -16.34 15.69 -0.03
C TYR A 321 -16.42 17.23 0.01
N THR A 322 -15.69 17.92 -0.86
CA THR A 322 -15.75 19.38 -0.97
C THR A 322 -17.18 19.83 -1.27
N GLU A 323 -17.84 19.25 -2.29
CA GLU A 323 -19.19 19.65 -2.70
C GLU A 323 -20.28 19.33 -1.68
N GLY A 324 -20.04 18.37 -0.78
CA GLY A 324 -20.98 18.00 0.27
C GLY A 324 -21.16 19.06 1.35
N PHE A 325 -20.25 20.04 1.48
CA PHE A 325 -20.39 21.12 2.45
C PHE A 325 -21.43 22.15 2.01
N GLU A 326 -22.50 22.34 2.78
CA GLU A 326 -23.54 23.34 2.50
C GLU A 326 -23.01 24.79 2.66
N ASP A 327 -22.14 25.03 3.65
CA ASP A 327 -21.48 26.32 3.87
C ASP A 327 -20.41 26.59 2.80
N THR A 328 -20.61 27.63 2.00
CA THR A 328 -19.72 28.03 0.91
C THR A 328 -18.34 28.49 1.39
N VAL A 329 -18.23 29.04 2.60
CA VAL A 329 -16.96 29.47 3.20
C VAL A 329 -16.15 28.24 3.57
N VAL A 330 -16.74 27.28 4.28
CA VAL A 330 -16.07 26.01 4.63
C VAL A 330 -15.66 25.26 3.37
N ARG A 331 -16.58 25.15 2.40
CA ARG A 331 -16.33 24.53 1.10
C ARG A 331 -15.11 25.13 0.39
N THR A 332 -15.02 26.47 0.36
CA THR A 332 -13.90 27.18 -0.28
C THR A 332 -12.60 26.91 0.47
N ILE A 333 -12.58 27.01 1.80
CA ILE A 333 -11.36 26.76 2.59
C ILE A 333 -10.84 25.33 2.39
N VAL A 334 -11.73 24.34 2.40
CA VAL A 334 -11.37 22.93 2.14
C VAL A 334 -10.77 22.77 0.74
N ALA A 335 -11.41 23.35 -0.28
CA ALA A 335 -10.92 23.27 -1.65
C ALA A 335 -9.51 23.88 -1.79
N GLU A 336 -9.29 25.07 -1.22
CA GLU A 336 -7.97 25.71 -1.24
C GLU A 336 -6.91 24.90 -0.48
N ASP A 337 -7.29 24.29 0.65
CA ASP A 337 -6.37 23.50 1.45
C ASP A 337 -5.98 22.19 0.75
N ILE A 338 -6.91 21.56 0.03
CA ILE A 338 -6.63 20.45 -0.88
C ILE A 338 -5.60 20.90 -1.93
N LEU A 339 -5.79 22.05 -2.57
CA LEU A 339 -4.89 22.55 -3.61
C LEU A 339 -3.47 22.81 -3.06
N ARG A 340 -3.36 23.44 -1.89
CA ARG A 340 -2.06 23.71 -1.23
C ARG A 340 -1.33 22.43 -0.82
N ASN A 341 -2.04 21.48 -0.21
CA ASN A 341 -1.45 20.22 0.29
C ASN A 341 -1.20 19.17 -0.79
N SER A 342 -1.62 19.47 -2.03
CA SER A 342 -1.42 18.61 -3.20
C SER A 342 -0.33 19.10 -4.14
N SER A 343 0.40 20.13 -3.74
CA SER A 343 1.51 20.76 -4.47
C SER A 343 2.63 19.80 -4.88
N SER A 344 2.72 18.60 -4.32
CA SER A 344 3.67 17.58 -4.80
C SER A 344 3.23 16.88 -6.11
N SER A 345 1.99 17.08 -6.59
CA SER A 345 1.48 16.51 -7.84
C SER A 345 0.45 17.42 -8.51
N GLY A 346 0.89 18.21 -9.50
CA GLY A 346 0.00 19.08 -10.27
C GLY A 346 -1.05 18.32 -11.10
N GLU A 347 -0.77 17.06 -11.47
CA GLU A 347 -1.76 16.19 -12.11
C GLU A 347 -2.94 15.89 -11.18
N MET A 348 -2.68 15.70 -9.89
CA MET A 348 -3.73 15.50 -8.89
C MET A 348 -4.60 16.76 -8.75
N VAL A 349 -3.97 17.95 -8.72
CA VAL A 349 -4.69 19.24 -8.65
C VAL A 349 -5.70 19.39 -9.78
N ILE A 350 -5.27 19.19 -11.04
CA ILE A 350 -6.18 19.32 -12.19
C ILE A 350 -7.21 18.20 -12.22
N SER A 351 -6.82 16.98 -11.88
CA SER A 351 -7.76 15.86 -11.78
C SER A 351 -8.86 16.18 -10.76
N TYR A 352 -8.52 16.74 -9.60
CA TYR A 352 -9.50 17.18 -8.59
C TYR A 352 -10.40 18.29 -9.12
N LEU A 353 -9.83 19.36 -9.69
CA LEU A 353 -10.61 20.48 -10.23
C LEU A 353 -11.60 20.02 -11.32
N ASN A 354 -11.19 19.09 -12.20
CA ASN A 354 -12.05 18.52 -13.23
C ASN A 354 -13.25 17.74 -12.68
N GLN A 355 -13.21 17.28 -11.42
CA GLN A 355 -14.31 16.57 -10.78
C GLN A 355 -15.31 17.51 -10.09
N LEU A 356 -14.98 18.79 -9.87
CA LEU A 356 -15.90 19.79 -9.32
C LEU A 356 -16.94 20.17 -10.38
N LYS A 357 -18.22 20.36 -10.02
CA LYS A 357 -19.33 20.60 -10.96
C LYS A 357 -19.28 21.94 -11.66
N ASP A 358 -18.85 23.01 -10.97
CA ASP A 358 -18.90 24.39 -11.47
C ASP A 358 -17.57 24.82 -12.12
N PRO A 359 -17.51 24.99 -13.45
CA PRO A 359 -16.28 25.39 -14.15
C PRO A 359 -15.76 26.77 -13.78
N GLU A 360 -16.63 27.76 -13.52
CA GLU A 360 -16.21 29.10 -13.13
C GLU A 360 -15.57 29.09 -11.74
N TRP A 361 -16.10 28.26 -10.84
CA TRP A 361 -15.51 28.09 -9.52
C TRP A 361 -14.13 27.42 -9.57
N ARG A 362 -13.91 26.44 -10.47
CA ARG A 362 -12.56 25.86 -10.71
C ARG A 362 -11.55 26.94 -11.07
N ILE A 363 -11.94 27.85 -11.96
CA ILE A 363 -11.11 28.98 -12.40
C ILE A 363 -10.85 29.91 -11.22
N SER A 364 -11.91 30.28 -10.48
CA SER A 364 -11.80 31.15 -9.31
C SER A 364 -10.88 30.59 -8.23
N LEU A 365 -10.87 29.27 -8.00
CA LEU A 365 -9.95 28.62 -7.07
C LEU A 365 -8.48 28.80 -7.49
N LEU A 366 -8.16 28.69 -8.79
CA LEU A 366 -6.82 28.97 -9.31
C LEU A 366 -6.46 30.46 -9.26
N GLU A 367 -7.44 31.35 -9.35
CA GLU A 367 -7.21 32.79 -9.23
C GLU A 367 -6.97 33.23 -7.78
N ASN A 368 -7.53 32.53 -6.80
CA ASN A 368 -7.52 32.98 -5.41
C ASN A 368 -6.59 32.17 -4.49
N THR A 369 -6.17 30.97 -4.90
CA THR A 369 -5.31 30.14 -4.07
C THR A 369 -3.83 30.40 -4.37
N ASP A 370 -3.13 30.91 -3.37
CA ASP A 370 -1.68 31.06 -3.40
C ASP A 370 -0.94 29.73 -3.25
N SER A 371 0.30 29.69 -3.75
CA SER A 371 1.26 28.61 -3.51
C SER A 371 0.84 27.22 -4.04
N ILE A 372 0.03 27.17 -5.11
CA ILE A 372 -0.19 25.92 -5.85
C ILE A 372 1.01 25.64 -6.75
N VAL A 373 1.45 24.39 -6.77
CA VAL A 373 2.48 23.90 -7.69
C VAL A 373 1.80 23.05 -8.77
N LEU A 374 1.85 23.52 -10.01
CA LEU A 374 1.25 22.84 -11.16
C LEU A 374 2.35 22.17 -11.99
N THR A 375 2.66 20.91 -11.69
CA THR A 375 3.65 20.10 -12.43
C THR A 375 3.14 19.60 -13.79
N MET A 376 2.65 20.49 -14.65
CA MET A 376 2.19 20.19 -16.02
C MET A 376 2.74 21.21 -17.03
N SER A 377 2.56 20.95 -18.32
CA SER A 377 2.94 21.92 -19.36
C SER A 377 1.97 23.10 -19.41
N GLU A 378 2.48 24.27 -19.83
CA GLU A 378 1.65 25.45 -20.10
C GLU A 378 0.50 25.14 -21.06
N LYS A 379 0.79 24.36 -22.12
CA LYS A 379 -0.21 23.92 -23.10
C LYS A 379 -1.37 23.17 -22.45
N GLN A 380 -1.08 22.19 -21.60
CA GLN A 380 -2.12 21.42 -20.90
C GLN A 380 -2.96 22.32 -19.98
N LEU A 381 -2.34 23.28 -19.28
CA LEU A 381 -3.09 24.20 -18.43
C LEU A 381 -4.02 25.10 -19.26
N ARG A 382 -3.55 25.64 -20.38
CA ARG A 382 -4.38 26.44 -21.31
C ARG A 382 -5.57 25.65 -21.85
N GLU A 383 -5.34 24.40 -22.25
CA GLU A 383 -6.40 23.51 -22.74
C GLU A 383 -7.47 23.27 -21.67
N ASN A 384 -7.08 22.97 -20.43
CA ASN A 384 -8.03 22.79 -19.32
C ASN A 384 -8.83 24.08 -19.05
N LEU A 385 -8.16 25.23 -18.94
CA LEU A 385 -8.82 26.52 -18.69
C LEU A 385 -9.80 26.89 -19.82
N SER A 386 -9.42 26.67 -21.07
CA SER A 386 -10.30 26.88 -22.22
C SER A 386 -11.51 25.94 -22.20
N ASN A 387 -11.31 24.67 -21.83
CA ASN A 387 -12.40 23.69 -21.70
C ASN A 387 -13.36 24.05 -20.54
N TRP A 388 -12.87 24.77 -19.54
CA TRP A 388 -13.69 25.30 -18.44
C TRP A 388 -14.37 26.63 -18.77
N GLY A 389 -14.14 27.19 -19.97
CA GLY A 389 -14.77 28.44 -20.42
C GLY A 389 -14.04 29.72 -20.03
N ALA A 390 -12.77 29.64 -19.57
CA ALA A 390 -11.99 30.82 -19.22
C ALA A 390 -11.77 31.74 -20.43
N SER A 391 -11.90 33.05 -20.22
CA SER A 391 -11.54 34.04 -21.25
C SER A 391 -10.02 34.05 -21.48
N THR A 392 -9.59 34.50 -22.66
CA THR A 392 -8.15 34.64 -22.98
C THR A 392 -7.40 35.45 -21.92
N GLU A 393 -7.99 36.53 -21.42
CA GLU A 393 -7.41 37.37 -20.36
C GLU A 393 -7.23 36.62 -19.03
N LYS A 394 -8.24 35.83 -18.62
CA LYS A 394 -8.13 34.98 -17.42
C LYS A 394 -7.06 33.91 -17.60
N ILE A 395 -6.99 33.29 -18.78
CA ILE A 395 -5.96 32.29 -19.10
C ILE A 395 -4.56 32.89 -18.94
N GLU A 396 -4.27 34.03 -19.56
CA GLU A 396 -2.95 34.66 -19.45
C GLU A 396 -2.61 35.04 -18.00
N THR A 397 -3.59 35.52 -17.24
CA THR A 397 -3.42 35.86 -15.83
C THR A 397 -2.99 34.65 -15.00
N ILE A 398 -3.69 33.53 -15.16
CA ILE A 398 -3.41 32.27 -14.43
C ILE A 398 -2.06 31.69 -14.87
N ILE A 399 -1.76 31.68 -16.17
CA ILE A 399 -0.47 31.18 -16.70
C ILE A 399 0.69 31.99 -16.12
N LYS A 400 0.58 33.32 -16.13
CA LYS A 400 1.61 34.20 -15.56
C LYS A 400 1.82 33.94 -14.06
N ARG A 401 0.74 33.68 -13.32
CA ARG A 401 0.82 33.35 -11.88
C ARG A 401 1.63 32.08 -11.63
N TYR A 402 1.43 31.05 -12.44
CA TYR A 402 2.04 29.73 -12.24
C TYR A 402 3.30 29.46 -13.07
N ALA A 403 3.79 30.45 -13.84
CA ALA A 403 4.91 30.33 -14.76
C ALA A 403 6.19 29.72 -14.15
N LEU A 404 6.45 29.93 -12.85
CA LEU A 404 7.62 29.38 -12.14
C LEU A 404 7.48 27.90 -11.77
N THR A 405 6.25 27.36 -11.83
CA THR A 405 5.95 25.97 -11.43
C THR A 405 5.59 25.07 -12.61
N LEU A 406 5.25 25.67 -13.76
CA LEU A 406 4.94 24.96 -14.99
C LEU A 406 6.19 24.30 -15.58
N ARG A 407 6.00 23.12 -16.17
CA ARG A 407 7.04 22.47 -16.95
C ARG A 407 7.17 23.19 -18.31
N PRO A 408 8.40 23.42 -18.79
CA PRO A 408 8.64 24.04 -20.09
C PRO A 408 8.02 23.24 -21.25
#